data_AF-A0A4P8H9G4-F1
#
_entry.id   AF-A0A4P8H9G4-F1
#
_cell.length_a   1.000
_cell.length_b   1.000
_cell.length_c   1.000
_cell.angle_alpha   90.00
_cell.angle_beta   90.00
_cell.angle_gamma   90.00
#
_symmetry.space_group_name_H-M   'P 1'
#
loop_
_entity.id
_entity.type
_entity.pdbx_description
1 polymer ?
#
loop_
_entity_poly.entity_id
_entity_poly.type
_entity_poly.pdbx_seq_one_letter_code
_entity_poly.pdbx_strand_id
1 'polypeptide(L)' 'MATTQTASQAWTAQQLAAIEAGHRMAGEEPTAGDVEAARRVLTGEATPDQVIAEGLAELEAEHGFTR' A
#
# COMPACT_ATOMS: atom_id res chain seq x y z
N MET A 1 -8.98 20.19 -7.02
CA MET A 1 -7.61 20.51 -6.55
C MET A 1 -7.30 19.55 -5.42
N ALA A 2 -6.41 18.58 -5.66
CA ALA A 2 -5.93 17.71 -4.59
C ALA A 2 -5.03 18.55 -3.69
N THR A 3 -5.45 18.81 -2.46
CA THR A 3 -4.62 19.46 -1.45
C THR A 3 -3.56 18.45 -1.01
N THR A 4 -2.37 18.53 -1.61
CA THR A 4 -1.21 17.73 -1.19
C THR A 4 -0.72 18.26 0.16
N GLN A 5 -1.37 17.83 1.24
CA GLN A 5 -0.82 18.00 2.57
C GLN A 5 0.35 17.01 2.67
N THR A 6 1.58 17.51 2.61
CA THR A 6 2.76 16.69 2.93
C THR A 6 2.55 16.10 4.31
N ALA A 7 2.20 14.82 4.38
CA ALA A 7 2.11 14.09 5.62
C ALA A 7 3.43 14.22 6.37
N SER A 8 3.39 14.53 7.66
CA SER A 8 4.61 14.53 8.47
C SER A 8 5.13 13.08 8.55
N GLN A 9 6.46 12.91 8.57
CA GLN A 9 7.07 11.58 8.67
C GLN A 9 6.53 10.77 9.87
N ALA A 10 6.26 11.46 10.99
CA ALA A 10 5.66 10.85 12.18
C ALA A 10 4.22 10.35 11.94
N TRP A 11 3.40 11.10 11.20
CA TRP A 11 2.06 10.66 10.84
C TRP A 11 2.11 9.45 9.90
N THR A 12 2.96 9.48 8.88
CA THR A 12 3.11 8.36 7.94
C THR A 12 3.56 7.09 8.68
N ALA A 13 4.54 7.19 9.58
CA ALA A 13 4.99 6.07 10.40
C ALA A 13 3.86 5.52 11.29
N GLN A 14 3.05 6.39 11.90
CA GLN A 14 1.90 5.98 12.69
C GLN A 14 0.85 5.25 11.85
N GLN A 15 0.55 5.73 10.64
CA GLN A 15 -0.40 5.08 9.74
C GLN A 15 0.11 3.72 9.26
N LEU A 16 1.40 3.60 8.91
CA LEU A 16 2.00 2.32 8.52
C LEU A 16 1.91 1.30 9.65
N ALA A 17 2.24 1.69 10.89
CA ALA A 17 2.11 0.80 12.05
C ALA A 17 0.66 0.34 12.28
N ALA A 18 -0.33 1.21 12.02
CA ALA A 18 -1.74 0.85 12.12
C ALA A 18 -2.18 -0.14 11.02
N ILE A 19 -1.67 0.03 9.79
CA ILE A 19 -1.92 -0.89 8.67
C ILE A 19 -1.31 -2.27 8.98
N GLU A 20 -0.06 -2.31 9.44
CA GLU A 20 0.61 -3.56 9.85
C GLU A 20 -0.13 -4.28 10.98
N ALA A 21 -0.63 -3.53 11.97
CA ALA A 21 -1.45 -4.08 13.02
C ALA A 21 -2.77 -4.65 12.48
N GLY A 22 -3.41 -3.96 11.52
CA GLY A 22 -4.62 -4.42 10.84
C GLY A 22 -4.42 -5.75 10.10
N HIS A 23 -3.33 -5.89 9.35
CA HIS A 23 -2.97 -7.15 8.68
C HIS A 23 -2.81 -8.28 9.70
N ARG A 24 -2.01 -8.06 10.76
CA ARG A 24 -1.78 -9.08 11.80
C ARG A 24 -3.05 -9.45 12.56
N MET A 25 -3.95 -8.49 12.80
CA MET A 25 -5.26 -8.75 13.38
C MET A 25 -6.15 -9.60 12.46
N ALA A 26 -6.01 -9.46 11.13
CA ALA A 26 -6.67 -10.31 10.14
C ALA A 26 -6.01 -11.69 10.00
N GLY A 27 -4.91 -11.95 10.71
CA GLY A 27 -4.16 -13.21 10.64
C GLY A 27 -3.16 -13.28 9.49
N GLU A 28 -2.87 -12.14 8.85
CA GLU A 28 -1.91 -12.03 7.76
C GLU A 28 -0.67 -11.25 8.21
N GLU A 29 0.52 -11.65 7.75
CA GLU A 29 1.73 -10.86 7.95
C GLU A 29 1.94 -9.98 6.71
N PRO A 30 2.01 -8.65 6.85
CA PRO A 30 2.25 -7.76 5.72
C PRO A 30 3.61 -8.05 5.08
N THR A 31 3.63 -8.10 3.76
CA THR A 31 4.88 -8.20 3.00
C THR A 31 5.57 -6.84 2.92
N ALA A 32 6.85 -6.83 2.53
CA ALA A 32 7.56 -5.59 2.25
C ALA A 32 6.91 -4.79 1.11
N GLY A 33 6.28 -5.48 0.15
CA GLY A 33 5.52 -4.85 -0.94
C GLY A 33 4.29 -4.10 -0.44
N ASP A 34 3.54 -4.68 0.50
CA ASP A 34 2.36 -4.06 1.10
C ASP A 34 2.71 -2.77 1.84
N VAL A 35 3.79 -2.79 2.62
CA VAL A 35 4.28 -1.63 3.37
C VAL A 35 4.71 -0.51 2.42
N GLU A 36 5.41 -0.84 1.35
CA GLU A 36 5.86 0.16 0.37
C GLU A 36 4.69 0.74 -0.45
N ALA A 37 3.72 -0.09 -0.83
CA ALA A 37 2.50 0.37 -1.49
C ALA A 37 1.71 1.34 -0.60
N ALA A 38 1.51 0.99 0.67
CA ALA A 38 0.87 1.85 1.65
C ALA A 38 1.65 3.17 1.84
N ARG A 39 2.99 3.13 1.90
CA ARG A 39 3.83 4.33 2.01
C ARG A 39 3.61 5.26 0.82
N ARG A 40 3.67 4.76 -0.42
CA ARG A 40 3.46 5.55 -1.64
C ARG A 40 2.10 6.25 -1.66
N VAL A 41 1.06 5.57 -1.17
CA VAL A 41 -0.29 6.15 -1.03
C VAL A 41 -0.30 7.26 0.03
N LEU A 42 0.26 6.99 1.21
CA LEU A 42 0.28 7.94 2.33
C LEU A 42 1.12 9.19 2.05
N THR A 43 2.17 9.09 1.23
CA THR A 43 3.01 10.22 0.82
C THR A 43 2.51 10.91 -0.45
N GLY A 44 1.47 10.37 -1.11
CA GLY A 44 0.91 10.92 -2.34
C GLY A 44 1.77 10.68 -3.59
N GLU A 45 2.73 9.76 -3.53
CA GLU A 45 3.52 9.31 -4.69
C GLU A 45 2.70 8.44 -5.64
N ALA A 46 1.65 7.77 -5.13
CA ALA A 46 0.69 7.01 -5.91
C ALA A 46 -0.72 7.14 -5.33
N THR A 47 -1.72 6.87 -6.17
CA THR A 47 -3.11 6.67 -5.72
C THR A 47 -3.33 5.21 -5.30
N PRO A 48 -4.32 4.92 -4.44
CA PRO A 48 -4.70 3.55 -4.11
C PRO A 48 -4.98 2.68 -5.34
N ASP A 49 -5.70 3.22 -6.33
CA ASP A 49 -6.05 2.49 -7.55
C ASP A 49 -4.81 2.12 -8.38
N GLN A 50 -3.79 2.99 -8.41
CA GLN A 50 -2.53 2.70 -9.10
C GLN A 50 -1.78 1.55 -8.44
N VAL A 51 -1.60 1.57 -7.11
CA VAL A 51 -0.87 0.49 -6.42
C VAL A 51 -1.62 -0.84 -6.50
N ILE A 52 -2.96 -0.83 -6.50
CA ILE A 52 -3.77 -2.03 -6.70
C ILE A 52 -3.59 -2.57 -8.13
N ALA A 53 -3.64 -1.70 -9.14
CA ALA A 53 -3.47 -2.12 -10.54
C ALA A 53 -2.07 -2.69 -10.80
N GLU A 54 -1.03 -2.10 -10.22
CA GLU A 54 0.35 -2.61 -10.27
C GLU A 54 0.45 -4.00 -9.63
N GLY A 55 -0.07 -4.18 -8.41
CA GLY A 55 -0.04 -5.47 -7.71
C GLY A 55 -0.83 -6.56 -8.43
N LEU A 56 -1.98 -6.23 -9.02
CA LEU A 56 -2.74 -7.19 -9.84
C LEU A 56 -1.98 -7.61 -11.10
N ALA A 57 -1.29 -6.68 -11.77
CA ALA A 57 -0.48 -6.99 -12.93
C ALA A 57 0.74 -7.86 -12.57
N GLU A 58 1.35 -7.65 -11.41
CA GLU A 58 2.43 -8.49 -10.89
C GLU A 58 1.93 -9.92 -10.58
N LEU A 59 0.79 -10.06 -9.91
CA LEU A 59 0.17 -11.35 -9.65
C LEU A 59 -0.22 -12.08 -10.94
N GLU A 60 -0.71 -11.36 -11.94
CA GLU A 60 -1.00 -11.93 -13.26
C GLU A 60 0.29 -12.44 -13.93
N ALA A 61 1.37 -11.66 -13.88
CA ALA A 61 2.66 -12.05 -14.45
C ALA A 61 3.27 -13.26 -13.73
N GLU A 62 3.10 -13.37 -12.41
CA GLU A 62 3.66 -14.46 -11.60
C GLU A 62 2.87 -15.77 -11.73
N HIS A 63 1.54 -15.69 -11.77
CA HIS A 63 0.67 -16.86 -11.64
C HIS A 63 -0.17 -17.17 -12.87
N GLY A 64 -0.15 -16.32 -13.89
CA GLY A 64 -0.81 -16.58 -15.18
C GLY A 64 -2.33 -16.67 -15.06
N PHE A 65 -2.96 -15.74 -14.35
CA PHE A 65 -4.42 -15.65 -14.28
C PHE A 65 -4.99 -14.98 -15.53
N THR A 66 -4.96 -15.68 -16.67
CA THR A 66 -5.68 -15.22 -17.86
C THR A 66 -7.05 -15.90 -17.91
N ARG A 67 -8.08 -15.09 -18.16
CA ARG A 67 -9.43 -15.52 -18.57
C ARG A 67 -9.39 -16.23 -19.93
#